data_AF-A0AB37J809-F1
#
_entry.id   AF-A0AB37J809-F1
#
_cell.length_a   1.000
_cell.length_b   1.000
_cell.length_c   1.000
_cell.angle_alpha   90.00
_cell.angle_beta   90.00
_cell.angle_gamma   90.00
#
_symmetry.space_group_name_H-M   'P 1'
#
loop_
_entity.id
_entity.type
_entity.pdbx_description
1 polymer ?
#
loop_
_entity_poly.entity_id
_entity_poly.type
_entity_poly.pdbx_seq_one_letter_code
_entity_poly.pdbx_strand_id
1 'polypeptide(L)'
;MKELGNPDYKQLEKDFSKFLGDLNLNYKFIINRAYQGLNFASFGYDKIINLNAIPLEKRAKEKKWPVEDTFLLALCHELGHAEDPEYSNLYSKVNATFNEFESFRKQLARLRQFKQKDFDKLNDILDEYNKLTQKMETNAMNIGERFIPDRLKKQFEEDNNENLRLYYFKVMELRRIDKVFYELRDTNADLTKALKEYEKKLKAIDAIRRQ
;
A
#
# COMPACT_ATOMS: atom_id res chain seq x y z
N MET A 1 -21.97 -24.46 -15.71
CA MET A 1 -21.18 -23.43 -15.00
C MET A 1 -21.38 -22.14 -15.76
N LYS A 2 -21.93 -21.08 -15.14
CA LYS A 2 -21.99 -19.76 -15.79
C LYS A 2 -20.54 -19.29 -15.96
N GLU A 3 -20.16 -18.97 -17.18
CA GLU A 3 -18.89 -18.29 -17.45
C GLU A 3 -18.82 -17.04 -16.56
N LEU A 4 -17.66 -16.78 -15.95
CA LEU A 4 -17.36 -15.51 -15.28
C LEU A 4 -17.32 -14.45 -16.38
N GLY A 5 -18.50 -13.94 -16.76
CA GLY A 5 -18.65 -12.97 -17.83
C GLY A 5 -17.86 -11.70 -17.52
N ASN A 6 -17.33 -11.05 -18.57
CA ASN A 6 -16.84 -9.68 -18.44
C ASN A 6 -18.04 -8.81 -18.05
N PRO A 7 -18.06 -8.20 -16.86
CA PRO A 7 -19.18 -7.36 -16.47
C PRO A 7 -19.29 -6.16 -17.41
N ASP A 8 -20.52 -5.75 -17.73
CA ASP A 8 -20.76 -4.50 -18.43
C ASP A 8 -20.50 -3.34 -17.47
N TYR A 9 -19.28 -2.78 -17.52
CA TYR A 9 -18.91 -1.69 -16.61
C TYR A 9 -19.81 -0.46 -16.76
N LYS A 10 -20.36 -0.20 -17.95
CA LYS A 10 -21.29 0.93 -18.11
C LYS A 10 -22.61 0.67 -17.40
N GLN A 11 -23.05 -0.58 -17.37
CA GLN A 11 -24.22 -0.96 -16.59
C GLN A 11 -23.92 -0.88 -15.08
N LEU A 12 -22.76 -1.38 -14.64
CA LEU A 12 -22.32 -1.23 -13.25
C LEU A 12 -22.24 0.24 -12.81
N GLU A 13 -21.68 1.11 -13.65
CA GLU A 13 -21.62 2.55 -13.37
C GLU A 13 -23.01 3.16 -13.21
N LYS A 14 -23.98 2.75 -14.03
CA LYS A 14 -25.37 3.20 -13.90
C LYS A 14 -26.03 2.67 -12.62
N ASP A 15 -25.85 1.38 -12.33
CA ASP A 15 -26.43 0.73 -11.15
C ASP A 15 -25.90 1.36 -9.87
N PHE A 16 -24.60 1.65 -9.82
CA PHE A 16 -24.00 2.36 -8.69
C PHE A 16 -24.38 3.83 -8.63
N SER A 17 -24.51 4.51 -9.76
CA SER A 17 -25.03 5.90 -9.77
C SER A 17 -26.45 5.96 -9.20
N LYS A 18 -27.29 4.97 -9.53
CA LYS A 18 -28.62 4.83 -8.94
C LYS A 18 -28.54 4.55 -7.44
N PHE A 19 -27.72 3.59 -7.03
CA PHE A 19 -27.48 3.27 -5.61
C PHE A 19 -27.04 4.50 -4.80
N LEU A 20 -26.10 5.30 -5.31
CA LEU A 20 -25.68 6.55 -4.68
C LEU A 20 -26.81 7.59 -4.61
N GLY A 21 -27.63 7.68 -5.67
CA GLY A 21 -28.83 8.52 -5.71
C GLY A 21 -29.87 8.13 -4.66
N ASP A 22 -30.12 6.82 -4.49
CA ASP A 22 -31.04 6.29 -3.47
C ASP A 22 -30.56 6.61 -2.04
N LEU A 23 -29.24 6.78 -1.86
CA LEU A 23 -28.62 7.20 -0.60
C LEU A 23 -28.53 8.73 -0.43
N ASN A 24 -29.03 9.52 -1.39
CA ASN A 24 -28.86 10.99 -1.46
C ASN A 24 -27.39 11.45 -1.44
N LEU A 25 -26.48 10.63 -1.97
CA LEU A 25 -25.06 10.95 -2.05
C LEU A 25 -24.70 11.45 -3.46
N ASN A 26 -24.00 12.59 -3.53
CA ASN A 26 -23.60 13.20 -4.79
C ASN A 26 -22.11 12.96 -5.07
N TYR A 27 -21.77 11.70 -5.33
CA TYR A 27 -20.45 11.27 -5.79
C TYR A 27 -20.52 10.78 -7.23
N LYS A 28 -19.46 11.06 -8.00
CA LYS A 28 -19.29 10.45 -9.32
C LYS A 28 -18.52 9.15 -9.17
N PHE A 29 -18.99 8.14 -9.87
CA PHE A 29 -18.37 6.82 -9.90
C PHE A 29 -17.78 6.55 -11.29
N ILE A 30 -16.56 6.01 -11.33
CA ILE A 30 -15.85 5.65 -12.56
C ILE A 30 -15.20 4.29 -12.39
N ILE A 31 -15.38 3.40 -13.38
CA ILE A 31 -14.62 2.17 -13.49
C ILE A 31 -13.53 2.35 -14.54
N ASN A 32 -12.28 2.20 -14.11
CA ASN A 32 -11.14 2.18 -15.02
C ASN A 32 -10.54 0.78 -15.15
N ARG A 33 -9.76 0.58 -16.22
CA ARG A 33 -8.90 -0.59 -16.39
C ARG A 33 -7.45 -0.14 -16.41
N ALA A 34 -6.84 0.00 -15.23
CA ALA A 34 -5.43 0.31 -15.11
C ALA A 34 -4.62 -0.96 -14.82
N TYR A 35 -3.77 -1.36 -15.77
CA TYR A 35 -2.86 -2.51 -15.61
C TYR A 35 -1.73 -2.25 -14.59
N GLN A 36 -1.55 -0.98 -14.20
CA GLN A 36 -0.56 -0.54 -13.22
C GLN A 36 -1.28 0.04 -11.99
N GLY A 37 -0.90 -0.41 -10.80
CA GLY A 37 -1.50 0.00 -9.53
C GLY A 37 -2.06 -1.19 -8.75
N LEU A 38 -1.71 -1.28 -7.46
CA LEU A 38 -2.23 -2.30 -6.54
C LEU A 38 -3.57 -1.90 -5.91
N ASN A 39 -3.96 -0.63 -6.03
CA ASN A 39 -5.15 -0.13 -5.37
C ASN A 39 -6.40 -0.59 -6.12
N PHE A 40 -7.30 -1.24 -5.38
CA PHE A 40 -8.61 -1.66 -5.85
C PHE A 40 -9.49 -0.46 -6.19
N ALA A 41 -9.31 0.63 -5.45
CA ALA A 41 -10.18 1.78 -5.43
C ALA A 41 -9.43 3.02 -4.95
N SER A 42 -9.93 4.21 -5.29
CA SER A 42 -9.50 5.46 -4.68
C SER A 42 -10.57 6.55 -4.74
N PHE A 43 -10.70 7.28 -3.64
CA PHE A 43 -11.43 8.54 -3.58
C PHE A 43 -10.54 9.73 -3.99
N GLY A 44 -10.99 10.48 -4.99
CA GLY A 44 -10.39 11.73 -5.45
C GLY A 44 -11.09 12.97 -4.89
N TYR A 45 -10.35 14.10 -4.84
CA TYR A 45 -10.83 15.37 -4.27
C TYR A 45 -12.11 15.94 -4.94
N ASP A 46 -12.39 15.59 -6.20
CA ASP A 46 -13.57 16.06 -6.95
C ASP A 46 -14.84 15.24 -6.68
N LYS A 47 -14.94 14.58 -5.51
CA LYS A 47 -16.01 13.62 -5.19
C LYS A 47 -16.10 12.48 -6.20
N ILE A 48 -14.96 12.04 -6.72
CA ILE A 48 -14.88 10.96 -7.69
C ILE A 48 -14.36 9.72 -6.97
N ILE A 49 -15.14 8.63 -6.99
CA ILE A 49 -14.69 7.31 -6.59
C ILE A 49 -14.28 6.56 -7.85
N ASN A 50 -13.01 6.15 -7.89
CA ASN A 50 -12.40 5.50 -9.03
C ASN A 50 -12.05 4.05 -8.69
N LEU A 51 -12.74 3.09 -9.29
CA LEU A 51 -12.48 1.67 -9.09
C LEU A 51 -11.62 1.11 -10.22
N ASN A 52 -10.60 0.34 -9.85
CA ASN A 52 -9.76 -0.36 -10.80
C ASN A 52 -10.29 -1.78 -11.01
N ALA A 53 -10.80 -2.06 -12.20
CA ALA A 53 -11.47 -3.31 -12.51
C ALA A 53 -10.55 -4.54 -12.43
N ILE A 54 -9.28 -4.41 -12.82
CA ILE A 54 -8.34 -5.53 -12.89
C ILE A 54 -8.11 -6.20 -11.53
N PRO A 55 -7.69 -5.47 -10.47
CA PRO A 55 -7.52 -6.08 -9.16
C PRO A 55 -8.85 -6.56 -8.56
N LEU A 56 -9.97 -5.87 -8.81
CA LEU A 56 -11.29 -6.28 -8.32
C LEU A 56 -11.79 -7.58 -8.96
N GLU A 57 -11.62 -7.75 -10.28
CA GLU A 57 -11.92 -9.00 -10.98
C GLU A 57 -11.07 -10.16 -10.48
N LYS A 58 -9.77 -9.90 -10.27
CA LYS A 58 -8.86 -10.88 -9.71
C LYS A 58 -9.33 -11.31 -8.31
N ARG A 59 -9.70 -10.35 -7.45
CA ARG A 59 -10.22 -10.60 -6.11
C ARG A 59 -11.53 -11.39 -6.15
N ALA A 60 -12.47 -10.99 -7.00
CA ALA A 60 -13.74 -11.69 -7.21
C ALA A 60 -13.51 -13.17 -7.58
N LYS A 61 -12.55 -13.42 -8.49
CA LYS A 61 -12.16 -14.78 -8.90
C LYS A 61 -11.52 -15.58 -7.77
N GLU A 62 -10.58 -14.98 -7.03
CA GLU A 62 -9.90 -15.63 -5.90
C GLU A 62 -10.88 -15.99 -4.77
N LYS A 63 -11.82 -15.09 -4.49
CA LYS A 63 -12.84 -15.25 -3.45
C LYS A 63 -14.08 -16.02 -3.89
N LYS A 64 -14.23 -16.28 -5.19
CA LYS A 64 -15.43 -16.86 -5.80
C LYS A 64 -16.69 -16.05 -5.49
N TRP A 65 -16.55 -14.72 -5.49
CA TRP A 65 -17.65 -13.78 -5.32
C TRP A 65 -18.14 -13.25 -6.67
N PRO A 66 -19.40 -12.82 -6.78
CA PRO A 66 -19.84 -12.03 -7.93
C PRO A 66 -18.96 -10.78 -8.09
N VAL A 67 -18.68 -10.41 -9.34
CA VAL A 67 -17.81 -9.26 -9.62
C VAL A 67 -18.49 -7.98 -9.15
N GLU A 68 -19.79 -7.86 -9.38
CA GLU A 68 -20.63 -6.74 -8.97
C GLU A 68 -20.58 -6.53 -7.45
N ASP A 69 -20.61 -7.63 -6.69
CA ASP A 69 -20.51 -7.58 -5.22
C ASP A 69 -19.14 -7.07 -4.79
N THR A 70 -18.06 -7.57 -5.41
CA THR A 70 -16.70 -7.14 -5.10
C THR A 70 -16.50 -5.64 -5.38
N PHE A 71 -17.07 -5.14 -6.48
CA PHE A 71 -17.08 -3.71 -6.79
C PHE A 71 -17.91 -2.90 -5.80
N LEU A 72 -19.08 -3.40 -5.38
CA LEU A 72 -19.93 -2.72 -4.43
C LEU A 72 -19.28 -2.63 -3.04
N LEU A 73 -18.60 -3.70 -2.60
CA LEU A 73 -17.81 -3.70 -1.36
C LEU A 73 -16.72 -2.61 -1.41
N ALA A 74 -15.97 -2.54 -2.52
CA ALA A 74 -14.94 -1.52 -2.72
C ALA A 74 -15.52 -0.11 -2.77
N LEU A 75 -16.65 0.10 -3.46
CA LEU A 75 -17.37 1.38 -3.48
C LEU A 75 -17.75 1.84 -2.07
N CYS A 76 -18.32 0.94 -1.26
CA CYS A 76 -18.74 1.28 0.10
C CYS A 76 -17.55 1.60 1.01
N HIS A 77 -16.42 0.92 0.85
CA HIS A 77 -15.19 1.27 1.55
C HIS A 77 -14.71 2.69 1.20
N GLU A 78 -14.68 3.05 -0.09
CA GLU A 78 -14.30 4.40 -0.51
C GLU A 78 -15.30 5.48 -0.09
N LEU A 79 -16.60 5.16 -0.03
CA LEU A 79 -17.58 6.05 0.59
C LEU A 79 -17.26 6.27 2.07
N GLY A 80 -16.76 5.24 2.76
CA GLY A 80 -16.22 5.37 4.10
C GLY A 80 -15.10 6.41 4.22
N HIS A 81 -14.14 6.41 3.29
CA HIS A 81 -13.13 7.48 3.22
C HIS A 81 -13.74 8.84 2.90
N ALA A 82 -14.67 8.90 1.95
CA ALA A 82 -15.29 10.13 1.47
C ALA A 82 -16.16 10.82 2.53
N GLU A 83 -16.77 10.03 3.42
CA GLU A 83 -17.67 10.47 4.49
C GLU A 83 -16.97 10.55 5.86
N ASP A 84 -15.68 10.18 5.96
CA ASP A 84 -14.89 10.34 7.18
C ASP A 84 -14.48 11.81 7.37
N PRO A 85 -15.00 12.53 8.38
CA PRO A 85 -14.64 13.92 8.64
C PRO A 85 -13.16 14.10 9.01
N GLU A 86 -12.48 13.05 9.46
CA GLU A 86 -11.05 13.08 9.76
C GLU A 86 -10.17 12.73 8.55
N TYR A 87 -10.75 12.28 7.42
CA TYR A 87 -10.00 11.71 6.30
C TYR A 87 -8.90 12.64 5.80
N SER A 88 -9.22 13.90 5.47
CA SER A 88 -8.22 14.83 4.92
C SER A 88 -7.04 15.05 5.88
N ASN A 89 -7.30 15.11 7.19
CA ASN A 89 -6.26 15.27 8.21
C ASN A 89 -5.42 13.99 8.36
N LEU A 90 -6.07 12.82 8.41
CA LEU A 90 -5.39 11.53 8.51
C LEU A 90 -4.56 11.25 7.26
N TYR A 91 -5.12 11.44 6.08
CA TYR A 91 -4.45 11.28 4.79
C TYR A 91 -3.21 12.18 4.68
N SER A 92 -3.32 13.46 5.09
CA SER A 92 -2.19 14.38 5.14
C SER A 92 -1.07 13.87 6.05
N LYS A 93 -1.41 13.35 7.24
CA LYS A 93 -0.44 12.77 8.17
C LYS A 93 0.20 11.50 7.63
N VAL A 94 -0.59 10.57 7.09
CA VAL A 94 -0.08 9.34 6.45
C VAL A 94 0.93 9.67 5.36
N ASN A 95 0.60 10.62 4.47
CA ASN A 95 1.50 11.06 3.41
C ASN A 95 2.75 11.75 3.95
N ALA A 96 2.63 12.59 4.98
CA ALA A 96 3.76 13.25 5.61
C ALA A 96 4.73 12.22 6.22
N THR A 97 4.22 11.25 6.98
CA THR A 97 5.04 10.18 7.59
C THR A 97 5.67 9.29 6.53
N PHE A 98 4.97 8.97 5.45
CA PHE A 98 5.54 8.20 4.34
C PHE A 98 6.66 8.96 3.62
N ASN A 99 6.49 10.27 3.39
CA ASN A 99 7.52 11.12 2.82
C ASN A 99 8.74 11.25 3.74
N GLU A 100 8.51 11.31 5.06
CA GLU A 100 9.58 11.26 6.05
C GLU A 100 10.35 9.94 5.96
N PHE A 101 9.65 8.81 5.91
CA PHE A 101 10.25 7.48 5.74
C PHE A 101 11.13 7.44 4.48
N GLU A 102 10.60 7.82 3.32
CA GLU A 102 11.34 7.82 2.06
C GLU A 102 12.53 8.78 2.06
N SER A 103 12.38 9.96 2.67
CA SER A 103 13.46 10.94 2.83
C SER A 103 14.58 10.37 3.72
N PHE A 104 14.23 9.80 4.87
CA PHE A 104 15.18 9.23 5.80
C PHE A 104 15.89 8.02 5.18
N ARG A 105 15.15 7.12 4.53
CA ARG A 105 15.68 5.97 3.80
C ARG A 105 16.70 6.37 2.72
N LYS A 106 16.41 7.45 1.96
CA LYS A 106 17.36 8.02 0.98
C LYS A 106 18.61 8.60 1.62
N GLN A 107 18.50 9.24 2.79
CA GLN A 107 19.67 9.72 3.55
C GLN A 107 20.52 8.55 4.01
N LEU A 108 19.90 7.52 4.57
CA LEU A 108 20.57 6.31 5.03
C LEU A 108 21.31 5.61 3.89
N ALA A 109 20.73 5.53 2.69
CA ALA A 109 21.39 4.96 1.51
C ALA A 109 22.71 5.64 1.15
N ARG A 110 22.91 6.92 1.53
CA ARG A 110 24.15 7.68 1.29
C ARG A 110 25.21 7.51 2.38
N LEU A 111 24.85 6.94 3.52
CA LEU A 111 25.81 6.68 4.60
C LEU A 111 26.80 5.58 4.20
N ARG A 112 28.04 5.71 4.65
CA ARG A 112 29.09 4.70 4.44
C ARG A 112 28.88 3.45 5.30
N GLN A 113 28.27 3.61 6.47
CA GLN A 113 27.96 2.54 7.42
C GLN A 113 26.61 2.82 8.06
N PHE A 114 25.82 1.78 8.24
CA PHE A 114 24.54 1.79 8.92
C PHE A 114 24.74 1.51 10.41
N LYS A 115 23.99 2.22 11.27
CA LYS A 115 24.03 1.96 12.72
C LYS A 115 22.68 1.44 13.18
N GLN A 116 22.67 0.64 14.25
CA GLN A 116 21.43 0.12 14.83
C GLN A 116 20.42 1.23 15.15
N LYS A 117 20.88 2.36 15.71
CA LYS A 117 20.02 3.53 15.98
C LYS A 117 19.33 4.11 14.74
N ASP A 118 19.93 3.95 13.57
CA ASP A 118 19.37 4.41 12.30
C ASP A 118 18.23 3.48 11.86
N PHE A 119 18.38 2.17 12.13
CA PHE A 119 17.32 1.19 11.94
C PHE A 119 16.15 1.42 12.91
N ASP A 120 16.46 1.69 14.18
CA ASP A 120 15.45 1.93 15.20
C ASP A 120 14.59 3.14 14.83
N LYS A 121 15.21 4.25 14.39
CA LYS A 121 14.49 5.42 13.89
C LYS A 121 13.64 5.11 12.65
N LEU A 122 14.13 4.29 11.73
CA LEU A 122 13.35 3.89 10.56
C LEU A 122 12.12 3.04 10.96
N ASN A 123 12.27 2.18 11.97
CA ASN A 123 11.15 1.42 12.52
C ASN A 123 10.13 2.31 13.22
N ASP A 124 10.56 3.32 13.97
CA ASP A 124 9.65 4.28 14.64
C ASP A 124 8.75 5.00 13.62
N ILE A 125 9.33 5.48 12.51
CA ILE A 125 8.57 6.13 11.43
C ILE A 125 7.59 5.14 10.79
N LEU A 126 8.01 3.89 10.56
CA LEU A 126 7.15 2.83 10.02
C LEU A 126 6.03 2.43 10.98
N ASP A 127 6.27 2.43 12.29
CA ASP A 127 5.26 2.19 13.32
C ASP A 127 4.19 3.29 13.32
N GLU A 128 4.62 4.56 13.25
CA GLU A 128 3.70 5.69 13.14
C GLU A 128 2.89 5.63 11.84
N TYR A 129 3.56 5.36 10.71
CA TYR A 129 2.89 5.17 9.42
C TYR A 129 1.82 4.06 9.51
N ASN A 130 2.18 2.90 10.04
CA ASN A 130 1.25 1.78 10.21
C ASN A 130 0.05 2.15 11.09
N LYS A 131 0.29 2.84 12.22
CA LYS A 131 -0.77 3.26 13.14
C LYS A 131 -1.74 4.24 12.47
N LEU A 132 -1.22 5.21 11.72
CA LEU A 132 -2.04 6.19 11.01
C LEU A 132 -2.84 5.53 9.88
N THR A 133 -2.22 4.67 9.07
CA THR A 133 -2.91 3.90 8.03
C THR A 133 -3.98 3.03 8.64
N GLN A 134 -3.69 2.23 9.68
CA GLN A 134 -4.69 1.39 10.34
C GLN A 134 -5.87 2.21 10.87
N LYS A 135 -5.62 3.38 11.47
CA LYS A 135 -6.70 4.26 11.92
C LYS A 135 -7.56 4.74 10.75
N MET A 136 -6.95 5.21 9.66
CA MET A 136 -7.64 5.72 8.47
C MET A 136 -8.51 4.62 7.82
N GLU A 137 -7.95 3.43 7.63
CA GLU A 137 -8.65 2.30 7.03
C GLU A 137 -9.78 1.79 7.95
N THR A 138 -9.55 1.72 9.26
CA THR A 138 -10.59 1.32 10.23
C THR A 138 -11.77 2.30 10.23
N ASN A 139 -11.49 3.61 10.15
CA ASN A 139 -12.55 4.61 10.04
C ASN A 139 -13.37 4.41 8.76
N ALA A 140 -12.70 4.22 7.63
CA ALA A 140 -13.35 3.97 6.34
C ALA A 140 -14.21 2.70 6.38
N MET A 141 -13.73 1.63 7.02
CA MET A 141 -14.50 0.40 7.20
C MET A 141 -15.76 0.64 8.03
N ASN A 142 -15.65 1.28 9.20
CA ASN A 142 -16.77 1.52 10.11
C ASN A 142 -17.84 2.46 9.52
N ILE A 143 -17.42 3.45 8.73
CA ILE A 143 -18.35 4.38 8.08
C ILE A 143 -18.94 3.70 6.83
N GLY A 144 -18.10 3.05 6.04
CA GLY A 144 -18.45 2.35 4.80
C GLY A 144 -19.47 1.23 5.02
N GLU A 145 -19.41 0.53 6.16
CA GLU A 145 -20.35 -0.53 6.54
C GLU A 145 -21.81 -0.08 6.48
N ARG A 146 -22.09 1.21 6.74
CA ARG A 146 -23.44 1.78 6.73
C ARG A 146 -24.09 1.76 5.36
N PHE A 147 -23.29 1.70 4.29
CA PHE A 147 -23.75 1.66 2.92
C PHE A 147 -23.89 0.23 2.39
N ILE A 148 -23.37 -0.77 3.13
CA ILE A 148 -23.34 -2.17 2.69
C ILE A 148 -24.74 -2.80 2.77
N PRO A 149 -25.27 -3.38 1.68
CA PRO A 149 -26.49 -4.18 1.73
C PRO A 149 -26.34 -5.37 2.69
N ASP A 150 -27.39 -5.72 3.42
CA ASP A 150 -27.34 -6.78 4.45
C ASP A 150 -26.76 -8.10 3.95
N ARG A 151 -27.05 -8.49 2.70
CA ARG A 151 -26.54 -9.72 2.08
C ARG A 151 -25.01 -9.78 1.96
N LEU A 152 -24.33 -8.62 2.04
CA LEU A 152 -22.90 -8.45 1.82
C LEU A 152 -22.11 -8.15 3.10
N LYS A 153 -22.77 -7.86 4.23
CA LYS A 153 -22.10 -7.45 5.49
C LYS A 153 -20.99 -8.41 5.92
N LYS A 154 -21.28 -9.72 5.91
CA LYS A 154 -20.29 -10.74 6.27
C LYS A 154 -19.07 -10.73 5.33
N GLN A 155 -19.28 -10.57 4.02
CA GLN A 155 -18.18 -10.52 3.06
C GLN A 155 -17.35 -9.24 3.23
N PHE A 156 -18.00 -8.13 3.55
CA PHE A 156 -17.34 -6.86 3.85
C PHE A 156 -16.42 -6.98 5.07
N GLU A 157 -16.93 -7.54 6.18
CA GLU A 157 -16.13 -7.78 7.39
C GLU A 157 -14.93 -8.71 7.12
N GLU A 158 -15.14 -9.79 6.38
CA GLU A 158 -14.07 -10.73 6.00
C GLU A 158 -13.00 -10.04 5.14
N ASP A 159 -13.39 -9.27 4.12
CA ASP A 159 -12.47 -8.55 3.24
C ASP A 159 -11.68 -7.47 4.00
N ASN A 160 -12.37 -6.71 4.85
CA ASN A 160 -11.78 -5.66 5.67
C ASN A 160 -10.73 -6.18 6.65
N ASN A 161 -11.04 -7.26 7.36
CA ASN A 161 -10.10 -7.87 8.30
C ASN A 161 -8.85 -8.39 7.57
N GLU A 162 -9.02 -8.95 6.37
CA GLU A 162 -7.87 -9.36 5.55
C GLU A 162 -7.06 -8.14 5.07
N ASN A 163 -7.71 -7.08 4.60
CA ASN A 163 -7.04 -5.86 4.14
C ASN A 163 -6.24 -5.19 5.27
N LEU A 164 -6.81 -5.05 6.48
CA LEU A 164 -6.08 -4.56 7.66
C LEU A 164 -4.86 -5.42 7.99
N ARG A 165 -4.98 -6.74 7.87
CA ARG A 165 -3.86 -7.66 8.07
C ARG A 165 -2.79 -7.50 6.99
N LEU A 166 -3.17 -7.27 5.74
CA LEU A 166 -2.24 -7.03 4.63
C LEU A 166 -1.44 -5.73 4.82
N TYR A 167 -2.07 -4.66 5.32
CA TYR A 167 -1.36 -3.42 5.65
C TYR A 167 -0.27 -3.66 6.71
N TYR A 168 -0.59 -4.41 7.77
CA TYR A 168 0.39 -4.78 8.78
C TYR A 168 1.56 -5.60 8.19
N PHE A 169 1.26 -6.59 7.33
CA PHE A 169 2.30 -7.39 6.70
C PHE A 169 3.21 -6.59 5.77
N LYS A 170 2.66 -5.62 5.03
CA LYS A 170 3.44 -4.74 4.16
C LYS A 170 4.48 -3.94 4.93
N VAL A 171 4.11 -3.43 6.11
CA VAL A 171 5.04 -2.72 7.00
C VAL A 171 6.14 -3.65 7.50
N MET A 172 5.78 -4.87 7.92
CA MET A 172 6.76 -5.89 8.32
C MET A 172 7.72 -6.27 7.19
N GLU A 173 7.23 -6.34 5.95
CA GLU A 173 8.05 -6.62 4.78
C GLU A 173 9.05 -5.49 4.50
N LEU A 174 8.61 -4.23 4.56
CA LEU A 174 9.49 -3.05 4.41
C LEU A 174 10.63 -3.09 5.44
N ARG A 175 10.32 -3.38 6.70
CA ARG A 175 11.34 -3.54 7.77
C ARG A 175 12.38 -4.58 7.42
N ARG A 176 11.93 -5.74 6.94
CA ARG A 176 12.82 -6.85 6.58
C ARG A 176 13.71 -6.49 5.40
N ILE A 177 13.14 -5.89 4.35
CA ILE A 177 13.87 -5.50 3.15
C ILE A 177 14.93 -4.46 3.50
N ASP A 178 14.59 -3.41 4.25
CA ASP A 178 15.53 -2.36 4.60
C ASP A 178 16.64 -2.87 5.51
N LYS A 179 16.33 -3.75 6.48
CA LYS A 179 17.35 -4.40 7.31
C LYS A 179 18.37 -5.15 6.46
N VAL A 180 17.90 -6.06 5.59
CA VAL A 180 18.76 -6.88 4.74
C VAL A 180 19.56 -6.01 3.77
N PHE A 181 18.94 -4.98 3.18
CA PHE A 181 19.62 -4.06 2.28
C PHE A 181 20.81 -3.36 2.95
N TYR A 182 20.62 -2.82 4.15
CA TYR A 182 21.70 -2.11 4.85
C TYR A 182 22.80 -3.06 5.36
N GLU A 183 22.45 -4.26 5.83
CA GLU A 183 23.44 -5.29 6.23
C GLU A 183 24.31 -5.74 5.04
N LEU A 184 23.71 -5.98 3.88
CA LEU A 184 24.43 -6.35 2.65
C LEU A 184 25.33 -5.22 2.17
N ARG A 185 24.86 -3.97 2.23
CA ARG A 185 25.64 -2.81 1.82
C ARG A 185 26.89 -2.63 2.69
N ASP A 186 26.73 -2.72 4.00
CA ASP A 186 27.85 -2.56 4.94
C ASP A 186 28.88 -3.69 4.77
N THR A 187 28.42 -4.92 4.59
CA THR A 187 29.29 -6.06 4.24
C THR A 187 30.08 -5.80 2.95
N ASN A 188 29.43 -5.29 1.91
CA ASN A 188 30.10 -4.97 0.64
C ASN A 188 31.14 -3.83 0.79
N ALA A 189 30.85 -2.84 1.62
CA ALA A 189 31.77 -1.74 1.91
C ALA A 189 33.04 -2.24 2.63
N ASP A 190 32.88 -3.12 3.62
CA ASP A 190 33.99 -3.73 4.36
C ASP A 190 34.83 -4.65 3.46
N LEU A 191 34.20 -5.47 2.61
CA LEU A 191 34.89 -6.30 1.63
C LEU A 191 35.68 -5.46 0.62
N THR A 192 35.10 -4.37 0.11
CA THR A 192 35.76 -3.45 -0.83
C THR A 192 36.98 -2.79 -0.18
N LYS A 193 36.88 -2.41 1.09
CA LYS A 193 38.00 -1.84 1.84
C LYS A 193 39.11 -2.87 2.03
N ALA A 194 38.78 -4.09 2.45
CA ALA A 194 39.73 -5.18 2.64
C ALA A 194 40.45 -5.53 1.32
N LEU A 195 39.72 -5.56 0.20
CA LEU A 195 40.29 -5.80 -1.13
C LEU A 195 41.33 -4.72 -1.49
N LYS A 196 41.01 -3.44 -1.30
CA LYS A 196 41.95 -2.33 -1.58
C LYS A 196 43.20 -2.39 -0.70
N GLU A 197 43.05 -2.76 0.57
CA GLU A 197 44.17 -2.95 1.48
C GLU A 197 45.06 -4.13 1.04
N TYR A 198 44.44 -5.22 0.59
CA TYR A 198 45.15 -6.39 0.05
C TYR A 198 45.90 -6.07 -1.26
N GLU A 199 45.26 -5.38 -2.21
CA GLU A 199 45.89 -4.90 -3.45
C GLU A 199 47.09 -3.99 -3.17
N LYS A 200 46.99 -3.12 -2.16
CA LYS A 200 48.10 -2.27 -1.73
C LYS A 200 49.28 -3.09 -1.19
N LYS A 201 49.00 -4.12 -0.40
CA LYS A 201 50.03 -5.05 0.12
C LYS A 201 50.70 -5.83 -1.02
N LEU A 202 49.93 -6.33 -2.00
CA LEU A 202 50.48 -7.02 -3.17
C LEU A 202 51.44 -6.12 -3.97
N LYS A 203 51.04 -4.88 -4.25
CA LYS A 203 51.91 -3.91 -4.95
C LYS A 203 53.21 -3.63 -4.18
N ALA A 204 53.15 -3.57 -2.86
CA ALA A 204 54.35 -3.39 -2.03
C ALA A 204 55.29 -4.61 -2.11
N ILE A 205 54.75 -5.83 -2.08
CA ILE A 205 55.51 -7.07 -2.24
C ILE A 205 56.18 -7.12 -3.63
N ASP A 206 55.45 -6.77 -4.69
CA ASP A 206 55.97 -6.76 -6.05
C ASP A 206 57.08 -5.71 -6.23
N ALA A 207 56.99 -4.56 -5.56
CA ALA A 207 58.04 -3.55 -5.56
C ALA A 207 59.33 -4.06 -4.90
N ILE A 208 59.21 -4.79 -3.78
CA ILE A 208 60.36 -5.43 -3.11
C ILE A 208 60.98 -6.49 -4.00
N ARG A 209 60.18 -7.32 -4.69
CA ARG A 209 60.68 -8.38 -5.59
C ARG A 209 61.45 -7.86 -6.81
N ARG A 210 61.33 -6.58 -7.15
CA ARG A 210 62.00 -5.96 -8.31
C ARG A 210 63.31 -5.25 -7.94
N GLN A 211 63.66 -5.21 -6.65
CA GLN A 211 64.94 -4.69 -6.14
C GLN A 211 65.94 -5.84 -5.99
#